data_AF-A0A527GL00-F1
#
_entry.id   AF-A0A527GL00-F1
#
_cell.length_a   1.000
_cell.length_b   1.000
_cell.length_c   1.000
_cell.angle_alpha   90.00
_cell.angle_beta   90.00
_cell.angle_gamma   90.00
#
_symmetry.space_group_name_H-M   'P 1'
#
loop_
_entity.id
_entity.type
_entity.pdbx_description
1 polymer ?
#
loop_
_entity_poly.entity_id
_entity_poly.type
_entity_poly.pdbx_seq_one_letter_code
_entity_poly.pdbx_strand_id
1 'polypeptide(L)' 'LFDFRTAHGARGNLTAARRRALSLRWVGDDARYVERPGRTSPPYHGHGMQPGERLREDWFPVVYQG' A
#
# COMPACT_ATOMS: atom_id res chain seq x y z
N LEU A 1 13.44 -0.68 4.95
CA LEU A 1 12.66 -0.48 3.71
C LEU A 1 12.90 -1.71 2.82
N PHE A 2 11.92 -2.14 2.04
CA PHE A 2 12.11 -3.18 1.02
C PHE A 2 11.32 -2.81 -0.24
N ASP A 3 11.78 -3.27 -1.40
CA ASP A 3 11.11 -3.08 -2.69
C ASP A 3 9.89 -4.01 -2.80
N PHE A 4 8.86 -3.64 -3.56
CA PHE A 4 7.64 -4.45 -3.72
C PHE A 4 7.90 -5.85 -4.30
N ARG A 5 9.03 -6.06 -4.97
CA ARG A 5 9.47 -7.36 -5.52
C ARG A 5 10.26 -8.20 -4.52
N THR A 6 10.62 -7.65 -3.36
CA THR A 6 11.39 -8.38 -2.35
C THR A 6 10.53 -9.46 -1.70
N ALA A 7 10.91 -10.73 -1.89
CA ALA A 7 10.38 -11.83 -1.10
C ALA A 7 10.74 -11.63 0.38
N HIS A 8 9.76 -11.75 1.27
CA HIS A 8 9.94 -11.52 2.69
C HIS A 8 9.00 -12.40 3.53
N GLY A 9 9.32 -12.56 4.81
CA GLY A 9 8.51 -13.33 5.76
C GLY A 9 8.77 -12.87 7.20
N ALA A 10 7.95 -13.34 8.13
CA ALA A 10 8.06 -13.00 9.54
C ALA A 10 8.07 -14.27 10.40
N ARG A 11 9.01 -14.36 11.34
CA ARG A 11 9.03 -15.45 12.33
C ARG A 11 7.90 -15.29 13.35
N GLY A 12 7.44 -16.42 13.89
CA GLY A 12 6.49 -16.48 15.01
C GLY A 12 7.01 -15.75 16.25
N ASN A 13 6.10 -15.19 17.03
CA ASN A 13 6.42 -14.53 18.29
C ASN A 13 6.31 -15.54 19.44
N LEU A 14 7.45 -15.95 20.01
CA LEU A 14 7.52 -16.94 21.10
C LEU A 14 7.39 -16.33 22.50
N THR A 15 7.19 -15.02 22.60
CA THR A 15 7.07 -14.31 23.87
C THR A 15 5.60 -14.08 24.22
N ALA A 16 5.31 -13.86 25.50
CA ALA A 16 3.97 -13.44 25.95
C ALA A 16 3.64 -11.97 25.60
N ALA A 17 4.63 -11.18 25.16
CA ALA A 17 4.45 -9.78 24.83
C ALA A 17 3.92 -9.62 23.38
N ARG A 18 3.08 -8.60 23.15
CA ARG A 18 2.56 -8.30 21.80
C ARG A 18 3.64 -7.66 20.92
N ARG A 19 3.87 -8.20 19.72
CA ARG A 19 4.64 -7.53 18.65
C ARG A 19 3.70 -6.68 17.79
N ARG A 20 3.89 -5.36 17.81
CA ARG A 20 3.15 -4.39 16.98
C ARG A 20 4.06 -3.86 15.89
N ALA A 21 3.51 -3.58 14.71
CA ALA A 21 4.24 -2.98 13.60
C ALA A 21 3.34 -1.99 12.84
N LEU A 22 3.97 -0.95 12.29
CA LEU A 22 3.40 -0.05 11.30
C LEU A 22 4.02 -0.41 9.94
N SER A 23 3.18 -0.71 8.95
CA SER A 23 3.62 -0.97 7.59
C SER A 23 3.05 0.09 6.67
N LEU A 24 3.94 0.83 6.02
CA LEU A 24 3.62 1.91 5.09
C LEU A 24 4.08 1.51 3.70
N ARG A 25 3.38 2.03 2.69
CA ARG A 25 3.65 1.79 1.27
C ARG A 25 3.79 3.15 0.61
N TRP A 26 4.95 3.38 -0.01
CA TRP A 26 5.21 4.54 -0.83
C TRP A 26 5.25 4.11 -2.28
N VAL A 27 4.73 4.95 -3.15
CA VAL A 27 4.63 4.75 -4.59
C VAL A 27 5.16 5.99 -5.29
N GLY A 28 5.64 5.84 -6.52
CA GLY A 28 6.09 6.97 -7.33
C GLY A 28 4.92 7.83 -7.82
N ASP A 29 5.23 9.07 -8.20
CA ASP A 29 4.25 10.04 -8.71
C ASP A 29 3.59 9.59 -10.03
N ASP A 30 4.20 8.63 -10.72
CA ASP A 30 3.74 8.00 -11.95
C ASP A 30 2.88 6.75 -11.72
N ALA A 31 2.62 6.38 -10.46
CA ALA A 31 1.80 5.23 -10.11
C ALA A 31 0.35 5.40 -10.63
N ARG A 32 -0.20 4.31 -11.15
CA ARG A 32 -1.54 4.26 -11.76
C ARG A 32 -2.42 3.23 -11.09
N TYR A 33 -3.72 3.54 -11.03
CA TYR A 33 -4.73 2.62 -10.56
C TYR A 33 -4.86 1.42 -11.52
N VAL A 34 -4.98 0.23 -10.94
CA VAL A 34 -5.26 -1.00 -11.66
C VAL A 34 -6.37 -1.72 -10.91
N GLU A 35 -7.45 -2.02 -11.60
CA GLU A 35 -8.52 -2.87 -11.06
C GLU A 35 -8.00 -4.30 -10.93
N ARG A 36 -8.21 -4.89 -9.75
CA ARG A 36 -7.87 -6.28 -9.46
C ARG A 36 -9.17 -7.07 -9.36
N PRO A 37 -9.24 -8.30 -9.91
CA PRO A 37 -10.45 -9.12 -9.85
C PRO A 37 -10.84 -9.57 -8.43
N GLY A 38 -9.95 -9.40 -7.44
CA GLY A 38 -10.18 -9.76 -6.05
C GLY A 38 -10.20 -8.55 -5.12
N ARG A 39 -10.81 -8.74 -3.94
CA ARG A 39 -10.86 -7.70 -2.89
C ARG A 39 -9.44 -7.32 -2.45
N THR A 40 -9.14 -6.02 -2.49
CA THR A 40 -7.89 -5.45 -1.96
C THR A 40 -7.95 -5.31 -0.44
N SER A 41 -6.78 -5.26 0.20
CA SER A 41 -6.65 -4.97 1.64
C SER A 41 -5.66 -3.81 1.86
N PRO A 42 -6.11 -2.69 2.45
CA PRO A 42 -7.50 -2.38 2.77
C PRO A 42 -8.36 -2.29 1.49
N PRO A 43 -9.68 -2.55 1.57
CA PRO A 43 -10.56 -2.35 0.42
C PRO A 43 -10.74 -0.84 0.19
N TYR A 44 -10.57 -0.40 -1.05
CA TYR A 44 -10.80 0.99 -1.45
C TYR A 44 -12.18 1.07 -2.14
N HIS A 45 -13.23 1.39 -1.41
CA HIS A 45 -14.57 1.59 -1.99
C HIS A 45 -14.82 3.08 -2.24
N GLY A 46 -15.52 3.43 -3.32
CA GLY A 46 -15.93 4.83 -3.55
C GLY A 46 -14.80 5.77 -4.00
N HIS A 47 -13.63 5.25 -4.39
CA HIS A 47 -12.54 6.09 -4.91
C HIS A 47 -12.76 6.57 -6.36
N GLY A 48 -13.72 6.01 -7.10
CA GLY A 48 -14.13 6.47 -8.43
C GLY A 48 -13.05 6.49 -9.52
N MET A 49 -11.88 5.88 -9.29
CA MET A 49 -10.78 5.85 -10.25
C MET A 49 -11.03 4.78 -11.29
N GLN A 50 -10.64 5.06 -12.54
CA GLN A 50 -10.65 4.12 -13.64
C GLN A 50 -9.26 3.51 -13.87
N PRO A 51 -9.17 2.26 -14.40
CA PRO A 51 -7.89 1.64 -14.73
C PRO A 51 -7.01 2.55 -15.60
N GLY A 52 -5.75 2.74 -15.19
CA GLY A 52 -4.78 3.57 -15.89
C GLY A 52 -4.71 5.03 -15.42
N GLU A 53 -5.65 5.51 -14.62
CA GLU A 53 -5.56 6.86 -14.02
C GLU A 53 -4.40 6.95 -13.04
N ARG A 54 -3.77 8.13 -12.92
CA ARG A 54 -2.81 8.38 -11.83
C ARG A 54 -3.54 8.31 -10.49
N LEU A 55 -2.84 7.87 -9.45
CA LEU A 55 -3.42 7.82 -8.11
C LEU A 55 -3.78 9.24 -7.65
N ARG A 56 -5.01 9.39 -7.14
CA ARG A 56 -5.52 10.68 -6.67
C ARG A 56 -4.86 11.09 -5.36
N GLU A 57 -4.43 12.35 -5.27
CA GLU A 57 -3.75 12.88 -4.07
C GLU A 57 -4.64 12.93 -2.82
N ASP A 58 -5.96 13.07 -2.98
CA ASP A 58 -6.91 13.07 -1.86
C ASP A 58 -7.11 11.67 -1.26
N TRP A 59 -6.70 10.63 -1.96
CA TRP A 59 -6.68 9.24 -1.47
C TRP A 59 -5.26 8.75 -1.13
N PHE A 60 -4.26 9.25 -1.85
CA PHE A 60 -2.85 8.90 -1.72
C PHE A 60 -2.05 10.20 -1.52
N PRO A 61 -1.91 10.67 -0.27
CA PRO A 61 -1.34 11.99 0.00
C PRO A 61 0.14 12.05 -0.40
N VAL A 62 0.53 13.18 -0.98
CA VAL A 62 1.92 13.51 -1.28
C VAL A 62 2.65 13.79 0.04
N VAL A 63 3.70 13.01 0.31
CA VAL A 63 4.47 13.13 1.56
C VAL A 63 5.73 13.98 1.42
N TYR A 64 6.12 14.31 0.18
CA TYR A 64 7.29 15.12 -0.13
C TYR A 64 7.09 15.83 -1.48
N GLN A 65 7.35 17.13 -1.50
CA GLN A 65 7.42 17.95 -2.71
C GLN A 65 8.79 18.62 -2.70
N GLY A 66 9.61 18.33 -3.72
CA GLY A 66 10.96 18.84 -3.87
C GLY A 66 11.03 20.08 -4.75
#